data_AF-A0A0B6ZR64-F1
#
_entry.id   AF-A0A0B6ZR64-F1
#
_cell.length_a   1.000
_cell.length_b   1.000
_cell.length_c   1.000
_cell.angle_alpha   90.00
_cell.angle_beta   90.00
_cell.angle_gamma   90.00
#
_symmetry.space_group_name_H-M   'P 1'
#
loop_
_entity.id
_entity.type
_entity.pdbx_description
1 polymer ?
#
loop_
_entity_poly.entity_id
_entity_poly.type
_entity_poly.pdbx_seq_one_letter_code
_entity_poly.pdbx_strand_id
1 'polypeptide(L)'
;MLQTFLFVAVPALITLTAALYFLNRISREGPETYQHFSSGPGSWNLTQNSTSQAAGGDTVAKRRTKSSDTPKSHTGECVVCYEESNIVELYPCRHRSLCEDCVLKIISRNTRVCPLCRRKIQGYSEVF
;
A
#
# COMPACT_ATOMS: atom_id res chain seq x y z
N MET A 1 36.73 28.63 27.39
CA MET A 1 35.48 27.95 27.80
C MET A 1 34.43 27.90 26.68
N LEU A 2 34.09 29.02 26.02
CA LEU A 2 33.07 29.00 24.97
C LEU A 2 33.47 28.21 23.70
N GLN A 3 34.74 28.27 23.30
CA GLN A 3 35.23 27.60 22.09
C GLN A 3 35.21 26.07 22.21
N THR A 4 35.60 25.51 23.36
CA THR A 4 35.53 24.06 23.63
C THR A 4 34.09 23.56 23.65
N PHE A 5 33.14 24.37 24.14
CA PHE A 5 31.72 24.05 24.08
C PHE A 5 31.20 23.94 22.65
N LEU A 6 31.58 24.85 21.76
CA LEU A 6 31.18 24.80 20.35
C LEU A 6 31.72 23.58 19.62
N PHE A 7 32.96 23.18 19.89
CA PHE A 7 33.58 22.00 19.27
C PHE A 7 32.94 20.67 19.67
N VAL A 8 32.21 20.61 20.80
CA VAL A 8 31.52 19.38 21.25
C VAL A 8 30.03 19.45 20.95
N ALA A 9 29.38 20.59 21.20
CA ALA A 9 27.94 20.73 21.05
C ALA A 9 27.49 20.68 19.58
N VAL A 10 28.24 21.31 18.66
CA VAL A 10 27.86 21.36 17.24
C VAL A 10 27.88 19.96 16.60
N PRO A 11 28.96 19.16 16.69
CA PRO A 11 28.94 17.81 16.12
C PRO A 11 27.94 16.89 16.82
N ALA A 12 27.71 17.04 18.12
CA ALA A 12 26.68 16.28 18.83
C ALA A 12 25.25 16.60 18.31
N LEU A 13 24.96 17.86 18.01
CA LEU A 13 23.67 18.25 17.41
C LEU A 13 23.52 17.73 15.98
N ILE A 14 24.59 17.76 15.18
CA ILE A 14 24.58 17.24 13.81
C ILE A 14 24.35 15.72 13.82
N THR A 15 25.03 14.97 14.68
CA THR A 15 24.84 13.51 14.78
C THR A 15 23.47 13.16 15.33
N LEU A 16 22.97 13.89 16.32
CA LEU A 16 21.62 13.69 16.87
C LEU A 16 20.54 13.96 15.83
N THR A 17 20.63 15.07 15.09
CA THR A 17 19.66 15.41 14.03
C THR A 17 19.70 14.40 12.89
N ALA A 18 20.90 13.95 12.47
CA ALA A 18 21.04 12.90 11.48
C ALA A 18 20.45 11.56 11.95
N ALA A 19 20.68 11.18 13.21
CA ALA A 19 20.11 9.97 13.81
C ALA A 19 18.57 10.04 13.87
N LEU A 20 18.00 11.17 14.30
CA LEU A 20 16.55 11.36 14.32
C LEU A 20 15.94 11.33 12.91
N TYR A 21 16.61 11.93 11.93
CA TYR A 21 16.18 11.85 10.52
C TYR A 21 16.20 10.40 10.03
N PHE A 22 17.25 9.65 10.34
CA PHE A 22 17.39 8.25 9.95
C PHE A 22 16.35 7.34 10.64
N LEU A 23 16.08 7.55 11.93
CA LEU A 23 15.04 6.83 12.67
C LEU A 23 13.64 7.13 12.14
N ASN A 24 13.34 8.40 11.82
CA ASN A 24 12.08 8.78 11.20
C ASN A 24 11.96 8.21 9.77
N ARG A 25 13.08 8.09 9.05
CA ARG A 25 13.13 7.40 7.76
C ARG A 25 12.79 5.92 7.91
N ILE A 26 13.44 5.19 8.84
CA ILE A 26 13.15 3.77 9.08
C ILE A 26 11.70 3.58 9.55
N SER A 27 11.20 4.43 10.44
CA SER A 27 9.82 4.35 10.93
C SER A 27 8.78 4.55 9.82
N ARG A 28 9.12 5.33 8.79
CA ARG A 28 8.31 5.50 7.56
C ARG A 28 8.54 4.43 6.50
N GLU A 29 9.58 3.62 6.65
CA GLU A 29 9.87 2.40 5.87
C GLU A 29 9.45 1.17 6.69
N GLY A 30 8.34 1.29 7.44
CA GLY A 30 7.78 0.21 8.25
C GLY A 30 7.85 -1.11 7.47
N PRO A 31 8.30 -2.19 8.11
CA PRO A 31 8.64 -3.43 7.41
C PRO A 31 7.45 -3.80 6.56
N GLU A 32 7.64 -3.86 5.25
CA GLU A 32 6.70 -4.50 4.36
C GLU A 32 6.52 -5.90 4.92
N THR A 33 5.40 -6.11 5.62
CA THR A 33 4.96 -7.43 6.01
C THR A 33 4.75 -8.18 4.72
N TYR A 34 5.80 -8.90 4.34
CA TYR A 34 5.84 -9.94 3.34
C TYR A 34 4.72 -10.91 3.71
N GLN A 35 3.54 -10.77 3.11
CA GLN A 35 2.48 -11.75 3.24
C GLN A 35 2.84 -12.98 2.42
N HIS A 36 3.87 -13.71 2.87
CA HIS A 36 3.93 -15.14 2.70
C HIS A 36 3.32 -15.76 3.95
N PHE A 37 2.02 -16.04 3.90
CA PHE A 37 1.41 -17.02 4.80
C PHE A 37 1.01 -18.24 3.99
N SER A 38 2.01 -19.08 3.73
CA SER A 38 1.78 -20.48 3.40
C SER A 38 1.76 -21.26 4.71
N SER A 39 0.59 -21.79 5.05
CA SER A 39 0.31 -23.01 5.85
C SER A 39 0.64 -23.05 7.37
N GLY A 40 -0.44 -23.06 8.18
CA GLY A 40 -0.53 -23.68 9.51
C GLY A 40 -2.01 -23.86 9.91
N PRO A 41 -2.47 -25.01 10.45
CA PRO A 41 -3.87 -25.45 10.34
C PRO A 41 -4.76 -24.96 11.50
N GLY A 42 -5.72 -24.08 11.19
CA GLY A 42 -6.82 -23.73 12.08
C GLY A 42 -8.04 -24.61 11.79
N SER A 43 -8.24 -25.58 12.69
CA SER A 43 -9.26 -26.64 12.66
C SER A 43 -10.67 -26.22 12.22
N TRP A 44 -11.26 -27.03 11.35
CA TRP A 44 -12.68 -27.01 11.00
C TRP A 44 -13.51 -27.45 12.22
N ASN A 45 -14.29 -26.55 12.82
CA ASN A 45 -15.40 -26.99 13.68
C ASN A 45 -16.62 -27.27 12.82
N LEU A 46 -16.69 -28.54 12.43
CA LEU A 46 -17.83 -29.24 11.88
C LEU A 46 -18.96 -29.26 12.93
N THR A 47 -20.06 -28.55 12.68
CA THR A 47 -21.38 -29.01 13.13
C THR A 47 -22.25 -29.16 11.89
N GLN A 48 -22.25 -30.40 11.40
CA GLN A 48 -23.29 -30.92 10.55
C GLN A 48 -24.60 -30.85 11.35
N ASN A 49 -25.59 -30.13 10.83
CA ASN A 49 -26.97 -30.47 11.14
C ASN A 49 -27.69 -30.70 9.82
N SER A 50 -27.67 -31.97 9.41
CA SER A 50 -28.58 -32.52 8.42
C SER A 50 -29.96 -32.72 9.07
N THR A 51 -31.01 -32.68 8.25
CA THR A 51 -32.42 -33.05 8.51
C THR A 51 -33.25 -31.97 9.28
N SER A 52 -34.44 -31.51 8.85
CA SER A 52 -35.41 -32.00 7.86
C SER A 52 -36.42 -30.89 7.49
N GLN A 53 -36.87 -30.87 6.23
CA GLN A 53 -38.26 -30.57 5.76
C GLN A 53 -38.89 -29.17 6.02
N ALA A 54 -39.11 -28.39 4.94
CA ALA A 54 -40.45 -28.15 4.36
C ALA A 54 -40.47 -27.07 3.23
N ALA A 55 -41.11 -27.45 2.11
CA ALA A 55 -42.00 -26.66 1.22
C ALA A 55 -41.45 -25.71 0.13
N GLY A 56 -41.74 -26.09 -1.14
CA GLY A 56 -42.09 -25.24 -2.31
C GLY A 56 -40.92 -24.51 -3.01
N GLY A 57 -40.74 -24.48 -4.33
CA GLY A 57 -41.59 -24.74 -5.50
C GLY A 57 -40.82 -24.21 -6.73
N ASP A 58 -41.15 -24.73 -7.91
CA ASP A 58 -40.42 -24.62 -9.17
C ASP A 58 -40.20 -23.19 -9.71
N THR A 59 -39.06 -22.92 -10.36
CA THR A 59 -38.96 -22.54 -11.79
C THR A 59 -37.61 -21.90 -12.16
N VAL A 60 -37.04 -22.44 -13.25
CA VAL A 60 -36.20 -21.78 -14.27
C VAL A 60 -34.94 -21.04 -13.80
N ALA A 61 -33.82 -21.67 -14.12
CA ALA A 61 -32.47 -21.13 -14.14
C ALA A 61 -32.35 -19.80 -14.90
N LYS A 62 -32.51 -18.68 -14.20
CA LYS A 62 -31.76 -17.47 -14.53
C LYS A 62 -30.49 -17.52 -13.69
N ARG A 63 -29.45 -18.15 -14.23
CA ARG A 63 -28.07 -17.99 -13.75
C ARG A 63 -27.84 -16.48 -13.66
N ARG A 64 -27.97 -15.92 -12.45
CA ARG A 64 -27.37 -14.63 -12.14
C ARG A 64 -25.92 -14.83 -12.52
N THR A 65 -25.47 -14.13 -13.55
CA THR A 65 -24.06 -13.85 -13.77
C THR A 65 -23.60 -13.21 -12.47
N LYS A 66 -23.11 -14.05 -11.57
CA LYS A 66 -22.45 -13.64 -10.35
C LYS A 66 -21.25 -12.88 -10.89
N SER A 67 -21.39 -11.56 -10.89
CA SER A 67 -20.28 -10.64 -10.89
C SER A 67 -19.22 -11.32 -10.06
N SER A 68 -18.13 -11.70 -10.73
CA SER A 68 -16.95 -12.21 -10.08
C SER A 68 -16.40 -11.04 -9.26
N ASP A 69 -17.02 -10.81 -8.10
CA ASP A 69 -16.42 -10.16 -6.95
C ASP A 69 -15.39 -11.16 -6.39
N THR A 70 -14.44 -11.54 -7.23
CA THR A 70 -13.10 -11.75 -6.73
C THR A 70 -12.66 -10.38 -6.25
N PRO A 71 -12.14 -10.22 -5.02
CA PRO A 71 -11.31 -9.08 -4.73
C PRO A 71 -10.11 -9.23 -5.66
N LYS A 72 -10.21 -8.70 -6.88
CA LYS A 72 -9.06 -8.41 -7.70
C LYS A 72 -8.26 -7.46 -6.83
N SER A 73 -7.27 -8.03 -6.17
CA SER A 73 -6.09 -7.31 -5.78
C SER A 73 -5.77 -6.39 -6.96
N HIS A 74 -6.05 -5.09 -6.83
CA HIS A 74 -5.82 -4.06 -7.84
C HIS A 74 -4.31 -3.82 -7.98
N THR A 75 -3.52 -4.89 -8.07
CA THR A 75 -2.05 -4.90 -8.05
C THR A 75 -1.44 -4.45 -9.37
N GLY A 76 -2.19 -3.73 -10.20
CA GLY A 76 -1.72 -3.28 -11.51
C GLY A 76 -2.58 -2.20 -12.16
N GLU A 77 -3.47 -1.54 -11.42
CA GLU A 77 -4.25 -0.40 -11.96
C GLU A 77 -4.12 0.83 -11.08
N CYS A 78 -4.30 2.00 -11.70
CA CYS A 78 -4.12 3.28 -11.04
C CYS A 78 -5.18 3.45 -9.96
N VAL A 79 -4.77 3.64 -8.69
CA VAL A 79 -5.70 3.79 -7.56
C VAL A 79 -6.45 5.12 -7.55
N VAL A 80 -6.20 6.00 -8.52
CA VAL A 80 -6.84 7.31 -8.65
C VAL A 80 -7.92 7.31 -9.73
N CYS A 81 -7.61 6.83 -10.94
CA CYS A 81 -8.58 6.80 -12.03
C CYS A 81 -9.24 5.43 -12.23
N TYR A 82 -8.62 4.33 -11.79
CA TYR A 82 -9.08 2.96 -12.03
C TYR A 82 -9.29 2.61 -13.52
N GLU A 83 -8.69 3.39 -14.41
CA GLU A 83 -8.82 3.24 -15.87
C GLU A 83 -7.57 2.66 -16.51
N GLU A 84 -6.39 3.10 -16.06
CA GLU A 84 -5.10 2.77 -16.68
C GLU A 84 -4.30 1.77 -15.84
N SER A 85 -3.65 0.83 -16.53
CA SER A 85 -2.82 -0.24 -15.96
C SER A 85 -1.32 -0.02 -16.15
N ASN A 86 -0.94 0.98 -16.96
CA ASN A 86 0.44 1.45 -17.00
C ASN A 86 0.77 2.23 -15.73
N ILE A 87 1.40 1.54 -14.77
CA ILE A 87 1.74 2.09 -13.45
C ILE A 87 3.22 2.49 -13.38
N VAL A 88 3.46 3.73 -12.97
CA VAL A 88 4.82 4.27 -12.77
C VAL A 88 5.34 3.97 -11.36
N GLU A 89 6.66 3.89 -11.22
CA GLU A 89 7.34 3.77 -9.92
C GLU A 89 7.62 5.17 -9.34
N LEU A 90 7.16 5.42 -8.11
CA LEU A 90 7.29 6.74 -7.47
C LEU A 90 8.56 6.85 -6.60
N TYR A 91 9.35 7.91 -6.78
CA TYR A 91 10.55 8.14 -5.96
C TYR A 91 10.30 9.11 -4.79
N PRO A 92 10.86 8.84 -3.59
CA PRO A 92 11.80 7.75 -3.24
C PRO A 92 11.11 6.54 -2.57
N CYS A 93 9.78 6.44 -2.57
CA CYS A 93 9.05 5.38 -1.86
C CYS A 93 8.89 4.07 -2.64
N ARG A 94 9.16 4.05 -3.95
CA ARG A 94 9.06 2.91 -4.86
C ARG A 94 7.68 2.28 -5.04
N HIS A 95 6.64 2.87 -4.47
CA HIS A 95 5.26 2.43 -4.70
C HIS A 95 4.82 2.61 -6.15
N ARG A 96 4.17 1.57 -6.69
CA ARG A 96 3.54 1.53 -8.01
C ARG A 96 2.02 1.60 -7.80
N SER A 97 1.47 2.81 -7.85
CA SER A 97 0.05 3.05 -7.56
C SER A 97 -0.66 4.04 -8.48
N LEU A 98 0.09 4.73 -9.34
CA LEU A 98 -0.43 5.78 -10.21
C LEU A 98 -0.06 5.49 -11.65
N CYS A 99 -0.96 5.82 -12.58
CA CYS A 99 -0.59 5.98 -13.98
C CYS A 99 0.11 7.30 -14.25
N GLU A 100 0.69 7.44 -15.44
CA GLU A 100 1.42 8.63 -15.87
C GLU A 100 0.57 9.91 -15.77
N ASP A 101 -0.65 9.89 -16.31
CA ASP A 101 -1.55 11.05 -16.26
C ASP A 101 -1.90 11.48 -14.82
N CYS A 102 -2.12 10.49 -13.94
CA CYS A 102 -2.48 10.77 -12.55
C CYS A 102 -1.28 11.31 -11.77
N VAL A 103 -0.06 10.79 -12.02
CA VAL A 103 1.13 11.31 -11.35
C VAL A 103 1.43 12.75 -11.78
N LEU A 104 1.27 13.09 -13.07
CA LEU A 104 1.45 14.45 -13.58
C LEU A 104 0.48 15.44 -12.92
N LYS A 105 -0.80 15.05 -12.78
CA LYS A 105 -1.82 15.85 -12.08
C LYS A 105 -1.49 16.05 -10.60
N ILE A 106 -0.90 15.06 -9.93
CA ILE A 106 -0.52 15.14 -8.51
C ILE A 106 0.73 15.99 -8.32
N ILE A 107 1.75 15.83 -9.16
CA ILE A 107 3.00 16.60 -9.07
C ILE A 107 2.75 18.09 -9.32
N SER A 108 1.76 18.43 -10.14
CA SER A 108 1.33 19.80 -10.41
C SER A 108 0.67 20.50 -9.21
N ARG A 109 0.25 19.74 -8.19
CA ARG A 109 -0.37 20.29 -6.97
C ARG A 109 0.70 20.57 -5.91
N ASN A 110 0.40 21.51 -5.00
CA ASN A 110 1.28 21.79 -3.86
C ASN A 110 1.46 20.56 -2.95
N THR A 111 0.45 19.68 -2.90
CA THR A 111 0.43 18.44 -2.12
C THR A 111 0.81 17.22 -2.97
N ARG A 112 2.08 17.13 -3.34
CA ARG A 112 2.64 16.02 -4.14
C ARG A 112 3.09 14.84 -3.26
N VAL A 113 2.15 14.03 -2.79
CA VAL A 113 2.41 12.88 -1.91
C VAL A 113 1.93 11.56 -2.54
N CYS A 114 2.64 10.48 -2.25
CA CYS A 114 2.25 9.12 -2.66
C CYS A 114 0.93 8.71 -1.98
N PRO A 115 -0.07 8.16 -2.71
CA PRO A 115 -1.33 7.71 -2.11
C PRO A 115 -1.16 6.57 -1.09
N LEU A 116 -0.16 5.72 -1.27
CA LEU A 116 0.07 4.55 -0.41
C LEU A 116 0.75 4.92 0.91
N CYS A 117 1.83 5.70 0.87
CA CYS A 117 2.65 5.97 2.06
C CYS A 117 2.74 7.45 2.47
N ARG A 118 2.06 8.34 1.74
CA ARG A 118 2.04 9.80 1.99
C ARG A 118 3.43 10.46 1.95
N ARG A 119 4.44 9.78 1.41
CA ARG A 119 5.79 10.33 1.20
C ARG A 119 5.74 11.34 0.04
N LYS A 120 6.47 12.46 0.18
CA LYS A 120 6.56 13.47 -0.88
C LYS A 120 7.20 12.86 -2.13
N ILE A 121 6.53 13.02 -3.26
CA ILE A 121 7.00 12.56 -4.57
C ILE A 121 8.09 13.54 -5.04
N GLN A 122 9.25 12.99 -5.40
CA GLN A 122 10.38 13.72 -5.97
C GLN A 122 10.51 13.51 -7.48
N GLY A 123 10.07 12.35 -7.97
CA GLY A 123 10.05 12.00 -9.39
C GLY A 123 9.32 10.67 -9.59
N TYR A 124 9.22 10.23 -10.84
CA TYR A 124 8.68 8.92 -11.22
C TYR A 124 9.49 8.33 -12.38
N SER A 125 9.43 7.01 -12.57
CA SER A 125 9.94 6.32 -13.76
C SER A 125 8.91 5.32 -14.29
N GLU A 126 8.88 5.17 -15.61
CA GLU A 126 8.19 4.07 -16.26
C GLU A 126 8.95 2.75 -16.00
N VAL A 127 8.21 1.67 -15.82
CA VAL A 127 8.77 0.31 -15.68
C VAL A 127 8.61 -0.36 -17.04
N PHE A 128 9.71 -0.43 -17.81
CA PHE A 128 9.78 -1.13 -19.09
C PHE A 128 9.80 -2.65 -18.93
#